data_AF-A0A8X7CBF6-F1
#
_entry.id   AF-A0A8X7CBF6-F1
#
_cell.length_a   1.000
_cell.length_b   1.000
_cell.length_c   1.000
_cell.angle_alpha   90.00
_cell.angle_beta   90.00
_cell.angle_gamma   90.00
#
_symmetry.space_group_name_H-M   'P 1'
#
loop_
_entity.id
_entity.type
_entity.pdbx_description
1 polymer ?
#
loop_
_entity_poly.entity_id
_entity_poly.type
_entity_poly.pdbx_seq_one_letter_code
_entity_poly.pdbx_strand_id
1 'polypeptide(L)'
;MLKNLSISLINHEQIVTTLPKAKELRPYVEKFITIAKNKNTLHGRRLLLSRLHNSKLAVDKLLNVLASRYQDRKGGYSRIIKFSTRKGDCASMAVVELVDRDVAARGKVYSKNREGGKVVTQS
;
A
#
# COMPACT_ATOMS: atom_id res chain seq x y z
N MET A 1 -0.01 -15.20 1.64
CA MET A 1 0.10 -14.27 2.78
C MET A 1 0.41 -12.82 2.38
N LEU A 2 1.48 -12.55 1.61
CA LEU A 2 1.91 -11.17 1.26
C LEU A 2 0.87 -10.32 0.51
N LYS A 3 -0.05 -10.96 -0.22
CA LYS A 3 -1.12 -10.26 -0.95
C LYS A 3 -2.01 -9.46 0.01
N ASN A 4 -2.43 -10.05 1.12
CA ASN A 4 -3.26 -9.36 2.12
C ASN A 4 -2.49 -8.23 2.80
N LEU A 5 -1.22 -8.45 3.15
CA LEU A 5 -0.35 -7.40 3.69
C LEU A 5 -0.17 -6.23 2.71
N SER A 6 -0.05 -6.52 1.41
CA SER A 6 0.04 -5.50 0.37
C SER A 6 -1.24 -4.68 0.30
N ILE A 7 -2.40 -5.34 0.30
CA ILE A 7 -3.72 -4.69 0.32
C ILE A 7 -3.84 -3.79 1.57
N SER A 8 -3.50 -4.30 2.75
CA SER A 8 -3.53 -3.52 3.99
C SER A 8 -2.59 -2.31 3.93
N LEU A 9 -1.36 -2.46 3.44
CA LEU A 9 -0.44 -1.33 3.29
C LEU A 9 -0.95 -0.31 2.28
N ILE A 10 -1.52 -0.74 1.15
CA ILE A 10 -2.09 0.20 0.17
C ILE A 10 -3.26 0.98 0.78
N ASN A 11 -4.17 0.30 1.46
CA ASN A 11 -5.35 0.92 2.05
C ASN A 11 -4.99 1.88 3.17
N HIS A 12 -4.20 1.42 4.14
CA HIS A 12 -3.92 2.17 5.38
C HIS A 12 -2.67 3.05 5.30
N GLU A 13 -1.86 2.90 4.25
CA GLU A 13 -0.57 3.58 4.00
C GLU A 13 0.52 3.37 5.08
N GLN A 14 0.17 2.74 6.19
CA GLN A 14 1.07 2.31 7.26
C GLN A 14 0.52 1.04 7.92
N ILE A 15 1.37 0.05 8.14
CA ILE A 15 1.05 -1.18 8.88
C ILE A 15 2.20 -1.54 9.82
N VAL A 16 1.90 -2.34 10.83
CA VAL A 16 2.89 -2.94 11.73
C VAL A 16 2.91 -4.45 11.49
N THR A 17 4.10 -5.01 11.28
CA THR A 17 4.28 -6.45 11.03
C THR A 17 5.64 -6.90 11.54
N THR A 18 5.99 -8.18 11.37
CA THR A 18 7.33 -8.67 11.71
C THR A 18 8.36 -8.17 10.69
N LEU A 19 9.58 -7.92 11.15
CA LEU A 19 10.68 -7.44 10.33
C LEU A 19 10.96 -8.33 9.09
N PRO A 20 10.92 -9.68 9.18
CA PRO A 20 11.07 -10.54 7.99
C PRO A 20 9.95 -10.30 6.97
N LYS A 21 8.68 -10.25 7.42
CA LYS A 21 7.53 -9.99 6.54
C LYS A 21 7.60 -8.60 5.92
N ALA A 22 8.07 -7.59 6.67
CA ALA A 22 8.26 -6.25 6.16
C ALA A 22 9.28 -6.20 5.01
N LYS A 23 10.43 -6.88 5.18
CA LYS A 23 11.47 -6.96 4.15
C LYS A 23 10.97 -7.68 2.89
N GLU A 24 10.22 -8.76 3.07
CA GLU A 24 9.63 -9.53 1.98
C GLU A 24 8.53 -8.75 1.24
N LEU A 25 7.75 -7.93 1.95
CA LEU A 25 6.65 -7.15 1.39
C LEU A 25 7.11 -6.06 0.41
N ARG A 26 8.24 -5.41 0.71
CA ARG A 26 8.76 -4.25 -0.02
C ARG A 26 8.81 -4.43 -1.55
N PRO A 27 9.47 -5.47 -2.12
CA PRO A 27 9.54 -5.63 -3.58
C PRO A 27 8.16 -5.82 -4.24
N TYR A 28 7.19 -6.42 -3.55
CA TYR A 28 5.84 -6.60 -4.09
C TYR A 28 5.11 -5.27 -4.20
N VAL A 29 5.11 -4.48 -3.14
CA VAL A 29 4.39 -3.20 -3.09
C VAL A 29 5.03 -2.19 -4.03
N GLU A 30 6.37 -2.14 -4.09
CA GLU A 30 7.06 -1.26 -5.03
C GLU A 30 6.76 -1.62 -6.50
N LYS A 31 6.66 -2.91 -6.82
CA LYS A 31 6.27 -3.37 -8.16
C LYS A 31 4.82 -2.97 -8.48
N PHE A 32 3.89 -3.07 -7.53
CA PHE A 32 2.50 -2.66 -7.77
C PHE A 32 2.35 -1.16 -8.03
N ILE A 33 3.07 -0.33 -7.27
CA ILE A 33 3.10 1.13 -7.50
C ILE A 33 3.70 1.45 -8.88
N THR A 34 4.79 0.75 -9.24
CA THR A 34 5.42 0.92 -10.56
C THR A 34 4.47 0.52 -11.71
N ILE A 35 3.74 -0.59 -11.57
CA ILE A 35 2.73 -0.99 -12.55
C ILE A 35 1.61 0.06 -12.64
N ALA A 36 1.12 0.55 -11.50
CA ALA A 36 0.05 1.53 -11.46
C ALA A 36 0.44 2.84 -12.17
N LYS A 37 1.67 3.32 -11.96
CA LYS A 37 2.21 4.50 -12.62
C LYS A 37 2.42 4.32 -14.12
N ASN A 38 3.08 3.24 -14.52
CA ASN A 38 3.51 3.07 -15.91
C ASN A 38 2.39 2.51 -16.81
N LYS A 39 1.37 1.88 -16.23
CA LYS A 39 0.33 1.14 -16.94
C LYS A 39 -1.05 1.52 -16.41
N ASN A 40 -1.44 2.79 -16.53
CA ASN A 40 -2.85 3.18 -16.41
C ASN A 40 -3.66 2.71 -17.65
N THR A 41 -3.48 1.46 -18.03
CA THR A 41 -4.14 0.77 -19.14
C THR A 41 -4.98 -0.38 -18.59
N LEU A 42 -5.95 -0.84 -19.37
CA LEU A 42 -6.84 -1.95 -18.99
C LEU A 42 -6.05 -3.20 -18.57
N HIS A 43 -4.93 -3.48 -19.24
CA HIS A 43 -4.06 -4.61 -18.91
C HIS A 43 -3.37 -4.44 -17.55
N GLY A 44 -2.85 -3.25 -17.25
CA GLY A 44 -2.23 -2.95 -15.94
C GLY A 44 -3.22 -3.14 -14.79
N ARG A 45 -4.45 -2.66 -14.96
CA ARG A 45 -5.55 -2.84 -13.99
C ARG A 45 -5.89 -4.31 -13.77
N ARG A 46 -6.04 -5.11 -14.84
CA ARG A 46 -6.32 -6.57 -14.75
C ARG A 46 -5.20 -7.31 -14.03
N LEU A 47 -3.95 -6.98 -14.33
CA LEU A 47 -2.79 -7.57 -13.68
C LEU A 47 -2.76 -7.28 -12.17
N LEU A 48 -3.03 -6.03 -11.79
CA LEU A 48 -3.09 -5.64 -10.38
C LEU A 48 -4.23 -6.37 -9.63
N LEU A 49 -5.41 -6.47 -10.23
CA LEU A 49 -6.54 -7.21 -9.65
C LEU A 49 -6.19 -8.69 -9.38
N SER A 50 -5.59 -9.38 -10.37
CA SER A 50 -5.14 -10.77 -10.21
C SER A 50 -4.12 -10.93 -9.06
N ARG A 51 -3.22 -9.95 -8.89
CA ARG A 51 -2.18 -9.98 -7.84
C ARG A 51 -2.69 -9.61 -6.46
N LEU A 52 -3.76 -8.82 -6.36
CA LEU A 52 -4.32 -8.27 -5.12
C LEU A 52 -5.70 -8.87 -4.76
N HIS A 53 -5.90 -10.17 -5.01
CA HIS A 53 -7.15 -10.88 -4.67
C HIS A 53 -8.43 -10.19 -5.18
N ASN A 54 -8.37 -9.60 -6.37
CA ASN A 54 -9.47 -8.83 -6.97
C ASN A 54 -9.97 -7.67 -6.08
N SER A 55 -9.12 -7.14 -5.19
CA SER A 55 -9.43 -5.98 -4.35
C SER A 55 -9.55 -4.71 -5.20
N LYS A 56 -10.78 -4.41 -5.63
CA LYS A 56 -11.07 -3.24 -6.46
C LYS A 56 -10.64 -1.93 -5.80
N LEU A 57 -10.92 -1.79 -4.50
CA LEU A 57 -10.57 -0.59 -3.72
C LEU A 57 -9.06 -0.34 -3.67
N ALA A 58 -8.25 -1.37 -3.41
CA ALA A 58 -6.80 -1.23 -3.38
C ALA A 58 -6.22 -0.88 -4.76
N VAL A 59 -6.74 -1.51 -5.82
CA VAL A 59 -6.34 -1.20 -7.20
C VAL A 59 -6.75 0.21 -7.60
N ASP A 60 -7.96 0.65 -7.21
CA ASP A 60 -8.42 2.01 -7.45
C ASP A 60 -7.57 3.05 -6.72
N LYS A 61 -7.15 2.78 -5.49
CA LYS A 61 -6.23 3.66 -4.77
C LYS A 61 -4.85 3.71 -5.43
N LEU A 62 -4.34 2.56 -5.86
CA LEU A 62 -3.07 2.49 -6.59
C LEU A 62 -3.09 3.36 -7.85
N LEU A 63 -4.13 3.27 -8.66
CA LEU A 63 -4.23 3.96 -9.94
C LEU A 63 -4.58 5.45 -9.79
N ASN A 64 -5.46 5.81 -8.87
CA ASN A 64 -5.96 7.19 -8.78
C ASN A 64 -5.16 8.05 -7.81
N VAL A 65 -4.61 7.48 -6.73
CA VAL A 65 -3.93 8.23 -5.67
C VAL A 65 -2.42 8.00 -5.73
N LEU A 66 -1.98 6.74 -5.65
CA LEU A 66 -0.56 6.44 -5.49
C LEU A 66 0.23 6.61 -6.79
N ALA A 67 -0.36 6.34 -7.95
CA ALA A 67 0.29 6.57 -9.25
C ALA A 67 0.62 8.05 -9.44
N SER A 68 -0.36 8.94 -9.20
CA SER A 68 -0.16 10.39 -9.26
C SER A 68 0.85 10.87 -8.22
N ARG A 69 0.73 10.41 -6.96
CA ARG A 69 1.66 10.79 -5.87
C ARG A 69 3.11 10.47 -6.21
N TYR A 70 3.37 9.34 -6.86
CA TYR A 70 4.72 8.86 -7.13
C TYR A 70 5.15 9.02 -8.59
N GLN A 71 4.52 9.90 -9.35
CA GLN A 71 4.79 10.06 -10.79
C GLN A 71 6.29 10.30 -11.05
N ASP A 72 6.88 11.26 -10.36
CA ASP A 72 8.27 11.68 -10.57
C ASP A 72 9.30 10.87 -9.78
N ARG A 73 8.85 10.03 -8.83
CA ARG A 73 9.73 9.24 -7.97
C ARG A 73 10.21 7.96 -8.68
N LYS A 74 11.52 7.76 -8.81
CA LYS A 74 12.14 6.57 -9.44
C LYS A 74 12.42 5.46 -8.40
N GLY A 75 11.37 4.88 -7.82
CA GLY A 75 11.48 3.79 -6.84
C GLY A 75 11.56 4.25 -5.38
N GLY A 76 11.67 3.29 -4.45
CA GLY A 76 11.75 3.61 -3.02
C GLY A 76 10.47 4.26 -2.50
N TYR A 77 9.31 3.65 -2.82
CA TYR A 77 7.99 4.16 -2.44
C TYR A 77 7.56 3.77 -1.01
N SER A 78 8.31 2.85 -0.37
CA SER A 78 8.02 2.38 0.98
C SER A 78 9.25 2.47 1.89
N ARG A 79 9.02 2.69 3.17
CA ARG A 79 10.01 2.76 4.24
C ARG A 79 9.70 1.67 5.27
N ILE A 80 10.75 1.03 5.77
CA ILE A 80 10.68 0.08 6.88
C ILE A 80 11.43 0.69 8.07
N ILE A 81 10.74 0.83 9.20
CA ILE A 81 11.29 1.36 10.45
C ILE A 81 11.25 0.21 11.47
N LYS A 82 12.40 -0.15 12.03
CA LYS A 82 12.45 -1.13 13.13
C LYS A 82 11.72 -0.55 14.33
N PHE A 83 10.86 -1.34 14.96
CA PHE A 83 9.98 -0.85 16.02
C PHE A 83 10.37 -1.41 17.39
N SER A 84 9.97 -2.65 17.68
CA SER A 84 10.19 -3.31 18.96
C SER A 84 10.24 -4.82 18.78
N THR A 85 10.50 -5.57 19.84
CA THR A 85 10.19 -7.01 19.90
C THR A 85 8.77 -7.21 20.42
N ARG A 86 8.06 -8.21 19.91
CA ARG A 86 6.73 -8.55 20.40
C ARG A 86 6.84 -9.38 21.67
N LYS A 87 5.98 -9.08 22.65
CA LYS A 87 5.89 -9.84 23.91
C LYS A 87 5.28 -11.22 23.63
N GLY A 88 5.91 -12.27 24.15
CA GLY A 88 5.47 -13.66 24.02
C GLY A 88 6.37 -14.49 23.10
N ASP A 89 6.53 -14.09 21.84
CA ASP A 89 7.35 -14.80 20.85
C ASP A 89 8.71 -14.12 20.57
N CYS A 90 9.03 -13.01 21.25
CA CYS A 90 10.23 -12.19 21.04
C CYS A 90 10.48 -11.79 19.57
N ALA A 91 9.45 -11.82 18.72
CA ALA A 91 9.61 -11.57 17.30
C ALA A 91 9.95 -10.09 17.04
N SER A 92 10.97 -9.84 16.22
CA SER A 92 11.31 -8.48 15.79
C SER A 92 10.19 -7.88 14.93
N MET A 93 9.68 -6.72 15.34
CA MET A 93 8.61 -5.96 14.68
C MET A 93 9.17 -4.77 13.90
N ALA A 94 8.43 -4.37 12.87
CA ALA A 94 8.72 -3.21 12.06
C ALA A 94 7.43 -2.51 11.65
N VAL A 95 7.49 -1.18 11.57
CA VAL A 95 6.50 -0.36 10.88
C VAL A 95 6.89 -0.30 9.41
N VAL A 96 5.92 -0.55 8.53
CA VAL A 96 6.07 -0.35 7.08
C VAL A 96 5.13 0.76 6.68
N GLU A 97 5.65 1.78 6.00
CA GLU A 97 4.85 2.92 5.56
C GLU A 97 5.18 3.33 4.12
N LEU A 98 4.20 3.92 3.46
CA LEU A 98 4.40 4.59 2.17
C LEU A 98 5.06 5.95 2.40
N VAL A 99 5.98 6.33 1.52
CA VAL A 99 6.65 7.63 1.61
C VAL A 99 5.67 8.74 1.26
N ASP A 100 5.71 9.89 1.94
CA ASP A 100 4.76 10.99 1.71
C ASP A 100 3.29 10.55 1.90
N ARG A 101 3.06 9.62 2.85
CA ARG A 101 1.72 9.08 3.15
C ARG A 101 0.78 10.12 3.73
N ASP A 102 -0.51 9.89 3.50
CA ASP A 102 -1.57 10.53 4.27
C ASP A 102 -1.60 9.96 5.69
N VAL A 103 -1.44 10.82 6.69
CA VAL A 103 -1.46 10.41 8.10
C VAL A 103 -2.85 9.93 8.52
N ALA A 104 -3.91 10.50 7.95
CA ALA A 104 -5.29 10.15 8.24
C ALA A 104 -5.68 8.77 7.69
N ALA A 105 -4.91 8.21 6.74
CA ALA A 105 -5.19 6.89 6.17
C ALA A 105 -4.94 5.73 7.14
N ARG A 106 -4.17 5.95 8.22
CA ARG A 106 -3.84 4.89 9.18
C ARG A 106 -5.11 4.31 9.80
N GLY A 107 -5.29 2.99 9.71
CA GLY A 107 -6.45 2.28 10.25
C GLY A 107 -7.72 2.35 9.38
N LYS A 108 -7.72 3.16 8.32
CA LYS A 108 -8.90 3.39 7.48
C LYS A 108 -8.81 2.68 6.14
N VAL A 109 -9.92 2.08 5.69
CA VAL A 109 -9.97 1.47 4.36
C VAL A 109 -10.23 2.56 3.31
N TYR A 110 -9.60 2.44 2.15
CA TYR A 110 -9.84 3.37 1.06
C TYR A 110 -11.30 3.32 0.61
N SER A 111 -11.93 4.49 0.54
CA SER A 111 -13.29 4.64 0.05
C SER A 111 -13.31 5.68 -1.09
N LYS A 112 -14.10 5.41 -2.13
CA LYS A 112 -14.28 6.34 -3.25
C LYS A 112 -15.57 7.13 -3.01
N ASN A 113 -15.45 8.38 -2.57
CA ASN A 113 -16.60 9.29 -2.57
C ASN A 113 -16.99 9.60 -4.02
N ARG A 114 -18.29 9.55 -4.33
CA ARG A 114 -18.83 9.81 -5.68
C ARG A 114 -18.99 11.29 -6.00
N GLU A 115 -18.66 12.19 -5.08
CA GLU A 115 -18.81 13.63 -5.28
C GLU A 115 -17.46 14.34 -5.10
N GLY A 116 -17.02 14.99 -6.19
CA GLY A 116 -16.06 16.11 -6.19
C GLY A 116 -14.81 16.00 -5.32
N GLY A 117 -13.75 15.35 -5.82
CA GLY A 117 -12.36 15.79 -5.63
C GLY A 117 -11.74 15.80 -4.22
N LYS A 118 -12.43 15.38 -3.16
CA LYS A 118 -11.84 15.21 -1.81
C LYS A 118 -11.98 13.78 -1.33
N VAL A 119 -10.83 13.11 -1.19
CA VAL A 119 -10.74 11.77 -0.61
C VAL A 119 -11.02 11.89 0.89
N VAL A 120 -12.16 11.37 1.36
CA VAL A 120 -12.43 11.18 2.78
C VAL A 120 -12.20 9.72 3.10
N THR A 121 -11.26 9.44 4.00
CA THR A 121 -11.07 8.11 4.56
C THR A 121 -12.13 7.88 5.66
N GLN A 122 -13.02 6.91 5.43
CA GLN A 122 -14.06 6.52 6.39
C GLN A 122 -13.44 5.72 7.55
N SER A 123 -13.96 5.97 8.76
CA SER A 123 -13.52 5.44 10.05
C SER A 123 -13.68 3.93 10.17
#